data_AF-A0A923XX01-F1
#
_entry.id   AF-A0A923XX01-F1
#
_cell.length_a   1.000
_cell.length_b   1.000
_cell.length_c   1.000
_cell.angle_alpha   90.00
_cell.angle_beta   90.00
_cell.angle_gamma   90.00
#
_symmetry.space_group_name_H-M   'P 1'
#
loop_
_entity.id
_entity.type
_entity.pdbx_description
1 polymer ?
#
loop_
_entity_poly.entity_id
_entity_poly.type
_entity_poly.pdbx_seq_one_letter_code
_entity_poly.pdbx_strand_id
1 'polypeptide(L)' 'GNLAVLADIAAGIGMNRAVVERLLASDADLDTVTSREAHARKRGVNAVPTFLIANTYVVSGAQPPEMWGKAIAEIAAQPT' A
#
# COMPACT_ATOMS: atom_id res chain seq x y z
N GLY A 1 7.01 -16.47 6.92
CA GLY A 1 8.01 -15.37 7.02
C GLY A 1 8.73 -15.45 8.35
N ASN A 2 9.74 -14.61 8.58
CA ASN A 2 10.42 -14.51 9.87
C ASN A 2 9.93 -13.25 10.61
N LEU A 3 9.20 -13.45 11.71
CA LEU A 3 8.60 -12.34 12.47
C LEU A 3 9.66 -11.45 13.15
N ALA A 4 10.77 -12.03 13.58
CA ALA A 4 11.86 -11.28 14.22
C ALA A 4 12.46 -10.25 13.24
N VAL A 5 12.69 -10.65 11.99
CA VAL A 5 13.19 -9.74 10.93
C VAL A 5 12.23 -8.58 10.71
N LEU A 6 10.92 -8.83 10.67
CA LEU A 6 9.93 -7.77 10.49
C LEU A 6 9.86 -6.82 11.70
N ALA A 7 9.95 -7.35 12.92
CA ALA A 7 10.01 -6.55 14.14
C ALA A 7 11.29 -5.69 14.20
N ASP A 8 12.43 -6.22 13.74
CA ASP A 8 13.70 -5.47 13.66
C ASP A 8 13.61 -4.32 12.64
N ILE A 9 13.00 -4.55 11.46
CA ILE A 9 12.74 -3.51 10.46
C ILE A 9 11.84 -2.42 11.04
N ALA A 10 10.77 -2.81 11.74
CA ALA A 10 9.85 -1.87 12.39
C ALA A 10 10.56 -1.01 13.45
N ALA A 11 11.44 -1.60 14.25
CA ALA A 11 12.27 -0.88 15.21
C ALA A 11 13.20 0.13 14.51
N GLY A 12 13.78 -0.25 13.36
CA GLY A 12 14.62 0.62 12.54
C GLY A 12 13.93 1.89 12.02
N ILE A 13 12.59 1.91 11.97
CA ILE A 13 11.78 3.08 11.60
C ILE A 13 11.09 3.74 12.80
N GLY A 14 11.49 3.41 14.04
CA GLY A 14 11.04 4.06 15.26
C GLY A 14 9.82 3.42 15.95
N MET A 15 9.36 2.24 15.51
CA MET A 15 8.28 1.52 16.19
C MET A 15 8.79 0.72 17.40
N ASN A 16 7.90 0.41 18.35
CA ASN A 16 8.26 -0.48 19.47
C ASN A 16 8.32 -1.93 19.01
N ARG A 17 9.53 -2.51 18.99
CA ARG A 17 9.81 -3.88 18.57
C ARG A 17 8.92 -4.92 19.25
N ALA A 18 8.84 -4.88 20.58
CA ALA A 18 8.11 -5.89 21.36
C ALA A 18 6.59 -5.82 21.12
N VAL A 19 6.07 -4.60 20.93
CA VAL A 19 4.67 -4.41 20.54
C VAL A 19 4.40 -4.99 19.15
N VAL A 20 5.26 -4.69 18.17
CA VAL A 20 5.12 -5.18 16.80
C VAL A 20 5.23 -6.71 16.74
N GLU A 21 6.20 -7.30 17.43
CA GLU A 21 6.36 -8.75 17.50
C GLU A 21 5.12 -9.44 18.08
N ARG A 22 4.55 -8.89 19.16
CA ARG A 22 3.30 -9.38 19.75
C ARG A 22 2.12 -9.31 18.77
N LEU A 23 2.00 -8.20 18.03
CA LEU A 23 0.92 -8.03 17.06
C LEU A 23 1.07 -8.98 15.87
N LEU A 24 2.30 -9.12 15.34
CA LEU A 24 2.64 -10.04 14.25
C LEU A 24 2.41 -11.53 14.62
N ALA A 25 2.52 -11.87 15.91
CA ALA A 25 2.22 -13.21 16.43
C ALA A 25 0.72 -13.46 16.69
N SER A 26 -0.15 -12.50 16.33
CA SER A 26 -1.59 -12.54 16.54
C SER A 26 -2.34 -12.21 15.24
N ASP A 27 -3.67 -12.25 15.29
CA ASP A 27 -4.54 -11.91 14.16
C ASP A 27 -4.91 -10.42 14.09
N ALA A 28 -4.22 -9.56 14.84
CA ALA A 28 -4.60 -8.16 15.08
C ALA A 28 -4.85 -7.30 13.82
N ASP A 29 -4.32 -7.70 12.66
CA ASP A 29 -4.51 -7.00 11.37
C ASP A 29 -4.99 -7.90 10.23
N LEU A 30 -5.26 -9.19 10.50
CA LEU A 30 -5.55 -10.17 9.45
C LEU A 30 -6.79 -9.81 8.63
N ASP A 31 -7.89 -9.46 9.32
CA ASP A 31 -9.14 -9.06 8.67
C ASP A 31 -8.98 -7.76 7.87
N THR A 32 -8.20 -6.82 8.39
CA THR A 32 -7.90 -5.56 7.71
C THR A 32 -7.13 -5.81 6.41
N VAL A 33 -6.11 -6.67 6.41
CA VAL A 33 -5.30 -6.97 5.22
C VAL A 33 -6.12 -7.75 4.18
N THR A 34 -6.81 -8.80 4.60
CA THR A 34 -7.59 -9.66 3.71
C THR A 34 -8.77 -8.92 3.08
N SER A 35 -9.47 -8.06 3.83
CA SER A 35 -10.56 -7.24 3.30
C SER A 35 -10.07 -6.23 2.25
N ARG A 36 -8.90 -5.59 2.47
CA ARG A 36 -8.30 -4.66 1.50
C ARG A 36 -7.84 -5.35 0.22
N GLU A 37 -7.25 -6.53 0.33
CA GLU A 37 -6.88 -7.37 -0.81
C GLU A 37 -8.13 -7.74 -1.64
N ALA A 38 -9.17 -8.27 -0.99
CA ALA A 38 -10.42 -8.64 -1.67
C ALA A 38 -11.08 -7.43 -2.34
N HIS A 39 -11.04 -6.27 -1.68
CA HIS A 39 -11.55 -5.01 -2.22
C HIS A 39 -10.80 -4.55 -3.48
N ALA A 40 -9.47 -4.72 -3.51
CA ALA A 40 -8.64 -4.41 -4.68
C ALA A 40 -8.92 -5.37 -5.85
N ARG A 41 -8.97 -6.69 -5.58
CA ARG A 41 -9.29 -7.70 -6.62
C ARG A 41 -10.67 -7.48 -7.24
N LYS A 42 -11.68 -7.15 -6.42
CA LYS A 42 -13.04 -6.81 -6.91
C LYS A 42 -13.05 -5.60 -7.86
N ARG A 43 -12.05 -4.73 -7.81
CA ARG A 43 -11.86 -3.61 -8.75
C ARG A 43 -10.95 -3.92 -9.93
N GLY A 44 -10.64 -5.20 -10.17
CA GLY A 44 -9.86 -5.64 -11.31
C GLY A 44 -8.34 -5.48 -11.14
N VAL A 45 -7.85 -5.23 -9.93
CA VAL A 45 -6.41 -5.22 -9.65
C VAL A 45 -5.87 -6.64 -9.74
N ASN A 46 -5.11 -6.92 -10.81
CA ASN A 46 -4.55 -8.25 -11.11
C ASN A 46 -3.02 -8.27 -11.22
N ALA A 47 -2.37 -7.10 -11.08
CA ALA A 47 -0.92 -6.96 -11.17
C ALA A 47 -0.43 -5.93 -10.14
N VAL A 48 0.87 -5.92 -9.87
CA VAL A 48 1.52 -4.96 -8.97
C VAL A 48 2.77 -4.34 -9.64
N PRO A 49 3.08 -3.06 -9.37
CA PRO A 49 2.26 -2.11 -8.63
C PRO A 49 1.04 -1.63 -9.47
N THR A 50 -0.09 -1.35 -8.81
CA THR A 50 -1.25 -0.68 -9.41
C THR A 50 -1.65 0.48 -8.52
N PHE A 51 -1.93 1.63 -9.14
CA PHE A 51 -2.25 2.88 -8.47
C PHE A 51 -3.65 3.34 -8.90
N LEU A 52 -4.47 3.75 -7.94
CA LEU A 52 -5.72 4.46 -8.18
C LEU A 52 -5.50 5.94 -7.88
N ILE A 53 -5.54 6.78 -8.89
CA ILE A 53 -5.30 8.23 -8.75
C ILE A 53 -6.65 8.96 -8.77
N ALA A 54 -6.89 9.79 -7.75
CA ALA A 54 -8.13 10.53 -7.55
C ALA A 54 -9.42 9.68 -7.63
N ASN A 55 -9.31 8.36 -7.41
CA ASN A 55 -10.38 7.38 -7.61
C ASN A 55 -10.96 7.34 -9.05
N THR A 56 -10.25 7.90 -10.03
CA THR A 56 -10.68 8.01 -11.43
C THR A 56 -9.75 7.26 -12.38
N TYR A 57 -8.44 7.32 -12.13
CA TYR A 57 -7.43 6.76 -13.03
C TYR A 57 -6.82 5.49 -12.42
N VAL A 58 -6.87 4.38 -13.16
CA VAL A 58 -6.17 3.14 -12.80
C VAL A 58 -4.90 3.05 -13.63
N VAL A 59 -3.76 3.06 -12.96
CA VAL A 59 -2.44 2.93 -13.60
C VAL A 59 -1.78 1.66 -13.11
N SER A 60 -1.48 0.76 -14.05
CA SER A 60 -0.83 -0.52 -13.75
C SER A 60 0.64 -0.52 -14.21
N GLY A 61 1.48 -1.17 -13.41
CA GLY A 61 2.91 -1.30 -13.64
C GLY A 61 3.74 -0.15 -13.07
N ALA A 62 5.05 -0.39 -13.01
CA ALA A 62 6.03 0.62 -12.60
C ALA A 62 6.25 1.61 -13.76
N GLN A 63 5.42 2.64 -13.81
CA GLN A 63 5.47 3.67 -14.85
C GLN A 63 6.62 4.66 -14.59
N PRO A 64 7.19 5.28 -15.64
CA PRO A 64 8.32 6.18 -15.52
C PRO A 64 7.95 7.48 -14.76
N PRO A 65 8.90 8.12 -14.04
CA PRO A 65 8.65 9.30 -13.21
C PRO A 65 7.96 10.46 -13.94
N GLU A 66 8.27 10.67 -15.22
CA GLU A 66 7.71 11.75 -16.03
C GLU A 66 6.20 11.60 -16.22
N MET A 67 5.71 10.35 -16.28
CA MET A 67 4.28 10.07 -16.35
C MET A 67 3.58 10.53 -15.07
N TRP A 68 4.15 10.18 -13.90
CA TRP A 68 3.61 10.60 -12.61
C TRP A 68 3.61 12.12 -12.45
N GLY A 69 4.67 12.80 -12.90
CA GLY A 69 4.73 14.26 -12.90
C GLY A 69 3.57 14.89 -13.69
N LYS A 70 3.26 14.36 -14.87
CA LYS A 70 2.11 14.81 -15.68
C LYS A 70 0.77 14.52 -14.99
N ALA A 71 0.57 13.31 -14.50
CA ALA A 71 -0.67 12.91 -13.83
C ALA A 71 -0.98 13.79 -12.60
N ILE A 72 0.04 14.10 -11.79
CA ILE A 72 -0.11 14.99 -10.63
C ILE A 72 -0.47 16.41 -11.07
N ALA A 73 0.22 16.95 -12.09
CA ALA A 73 -0.06 18.28 -12.61
C ALA A 73 -1.47 18.41 -13.19
N GLU A 74 -1.94 17.40 -13.94
CA GLU A 74 -3.30 17.36 -14.50
C GLU A 74 -4.36 17.35 -13.40
N ILE A 75 -4.18 16.53 -12.36
CA ILE A 75 -5.13 16.46 -11.23
C ILE A 75 -5.17 17.77 -10.44
N ALA A 76 -4.00 18.38 -10.19
CA ALA A 76 -3.93 19.66 -9.48
C ALA A 76 -4.58 20.82 -10.24
N ALA A 77 -4.71 20.72 -11.56
CA ALA A 77 -5.33 21.74 -12.41
C ALA A 77 -6.85 21.59 -12.54
N GLN A 78 -7.45 20.48 -12.08
CA GLN A 78 -8.90 20.30 -12.14
C GLN A 78 -9.59 21.17 -11.06
N PRO A 79 -10.63 21.96 -11.42
CA PRO A 79 -11.41 22.70 -10.43
C PRO A 79 -12.15 21.75 -9.48
N THR A 80 -12.25 22.16 -8.22
CA THR A 80 -12.88 21.38 -7.12
C THR A 80 -14.39 21.35 -7.20
#